data_AF-A0A537VU75-F1
#
_entry.id   AF-A0A537VU75-F1
#
_cell.length_a   1.000
_cell.length_b   1.000
_cell.length_c   1.000
_cell.angle_alpha   90.00
_cell.angle_beta   90.00
_cell.angle_gamma   90.00
#
_symmetry.space_group_name_H-M   'P 1'
#
loop_
_entity.id
_entity.type
_entity.pdbx_description
1 polymer ?
#
loop_
_entity_poly.entity_id
_entity_poly.type
_entity_poly.pdbx_seq_one_letter_code
_entity_poly.pdbx_strand_id
1 'polypeptide(L)'
;MFGGVFPRLGARPDHLGDPVDALAHGTLPRRRRPILARVRRGRPYTRSVSAPTTTVYERVGGLPFFERLVDRFYEGVAGDPVLLRLYPHPEDLAAPRRHLSLFLAQYWGGPTTYSHERGHPRLRIRHAPFAIGPEERDHWLGHMRAAVAWLDPQPDIRRALEEYFETAAESMRNRF
;
A
#
# COMPACT_ATOMS: atom_id res chain seq x y z
N MET A 1 -23.22 -6.52 41.28
CA MET A 1 -22.06 -6.44 42.18
C MET A 1 -20.82 -6.88 41.41
N PHE A 2 -19.72 -6.15 41.58
CA PHE A 2 -18.40 -6.25 40.92
C PHE A 2 -18.38 -5.82 39.44
N GLY A 3 -17.72 -4.74 38.98
CA GLY A 3 -16.72 -3.85 39.59
C GLY A 3 -15.35 -4.03 38.92
N GLY A 4 -14.81 -2.98 38.28
CA GLY A 4 -13.44 -2.93 37.73
C GLY A 4 -13.36 -2.29 36.35
N VAL A 5 -13.45 -0.95 36.22
CA VAL A 5 -12.33 0.02 36.23
C VAL A 5 -11.56 0.05 34.89
N PHE A 6 -11.89 1.08 34.10
CA PHE A 6 -11.07 1.65 33.03
C PHE A 6 -9.79 2.31 33.60
N PRO A 7 -8.69 2.32 32.84
CA PRO A 7 -7.75 3.42 32.89
C PRO A 7 -7.85 4.30 31.64
N ARG A 8 -7.91 5.62 31.87
CA ARG A 8 -7.74 6.69 30.89
C ARG A 8 -6.48 7.46 31.29
N LEU A 9 -5.53 7.63 30.36
CA LEU A 9 -4.43 8.61 30.25
C LEU A 9 -3.41 7.95 29.29
N GLY A 10 -2.80 8.56 28.27
CA GLY A 10 -2.68 9.92 27.78
C GLY A 10 -1.49 9.94 26.80
N ALA A 11 -1.46 10.92 25.89
CA ALA A 11 -0.36 11.30 24.98
C ALA A 11 -0.12 10.47 23.68
N ARG A 12 -0.26 11.19 22.55
CA ARG A 12 0.28 10.94 21.20
C ARG A 12 1.78 11.36 21.15
N PRO A 13 2.49 11.36 19.99
CA PRO A 13 2.50 10.45 18.82
C PRO A 13 3.95 10.01 18.48
N ASP A 14 4.17 8.77 18.04
CA ASP A 14 5.47 8.39 17.47
C ASP A 14 5.36 8.12 15.95
N HIS A 15 6.22 8.86 15.24
CA HIS A 15 6.51 8.77 13.83
C HIS A 15 6.86 7.33 13.41
N LEU A 16 6.10 6.77 12.46
CA LEU A 16 6.56 5.65 11.64
C LEU A 16 6.97 6.22 10.27
N GLY A 17 8.17 6.78 10.23
CA GLY A 17 9.06 6.42 9.13
C GLY A 17 9.53 5.01 9.42
N ASP A 18 9.49 4.12 8.43
CA ASP A 18 10.74 3.83 7.74
C ASP A 18 10.49 3.11 6.40
N PRO A 19 11.05 3.63 5.30
CA PRO A 19 11.32 2.87 4.10
C PRO A 19 12.59 2.03 4.31
N VAL A 20 12.49 0.73 4.00
CA VAL A 20 13.55 -0.21 3.59
C VAL A 20 15.01 0.08 4.07
N ASP A 21 15.50 -0.74 4.99
CA ASP A 21 16.84 -0.68 5.60
C ASP A 21 18.02 -0.69 4.60
N ALA A 22 18.84 0.36 4.74
CA ALA A 22 20.29 0.41 4.96
C ALA A 22 21.23 -0.74 4.53
N LEU A 23 22.30 -0.37 3.80
CA LEU A 23 23.65 -0.93 3.92
C LEU A 23 24.72 0.13 3.58
N ALA A 24 25.60 0.46 4.53
CA ALA A 24 27.06 0.51 4.40
C ALA A 24 27.73 1.29 5.55
N HIS A 25 28.61 0.59 6.28
CA HIS A 25 29.40 1.07 7.41
C HIS A 25 30.61 1.94 6.99
N GLY A 26 31.00 2.88 7.85
CA GLY A 26 32.26 3.64 7.70
C GLY A 26 32.57 4.56 8.89
N THR A 27 33.39 4.06 9.80
CA THR A 27 33.98 4.59 11.05
C THR A 27 34.38 6.08 11.10
N LEU A 28 34.08 6.74 12.23
CA LEU A 28 34.53 8.09 12.63
C LEU A 28 35.97 8.09 13.21
N PRO A 29 36.62 9.27 13.25
CA PRO A 29 37.12 9.70 14.56
C PRO A 29 36.77 11.14 14.96
N ARG A 30 36.57 11.29 16.28
CA ARG A 30 36.16 12.50 17.02
C ARG A 30 37.31 13.50 17.14
N ARG A 31 37.02 14.80 16.98
CA ARG A 31 37.80 15.88 17.62
C ARG A 31 36.86 16.82 18.39
N ARG A 32 37.12 16.95 19.69
CA ARG A 32 36.43 17.87 20.61
C ARG A 32 36.98 19.29 20.42
N ARG A 33 36.09 20.29 20.30
CA ARG A 33 36.40 21.71 20.48
C ARG A 33 35.37 22.34 21.42
N PRO A 34 35.77 23.26 22.32
CA PRO A 34 34.89 23.83 23.33
C PRO A 34 33.90 24.85 22.73
N ILE A 35 32.68 24.87 23.26
CA ILE A 35 31.58 25.74 22.84
C ILE A 35 31.60 27.01 23.71
N LEU A 36 31.92 28.17 23.12
CA LEU A 36 31.54 29.47 23.67
C LEU A 36 30.16 29.85 23.10
N ALA A 37 29.18 29.99 23.99
CA ALA A 37 27.80 30.32 23.65
C ALA A 37 27.68 31.77 23.15
N ARG A 38 27.14 31.97 21.94
CA ARG A 38 26.69 33.27 21.45
C ARG A 38 25.20 33.20 21.17
N VAL A 39 24.40 33.80 22.05
CA VAL A 39 22.95 33.94 21.90
C VAL A 39 22.68 34.82 20.67
N ARG A 40 22.17 34.22 19.59
CA ARG A 40 21.62 34.94 18.43
C ARG A 40 20.11 35.04 18.61
N ARG A 41 19.60 36.28 18.62
CA ARG A 41 18.17 36.62 18.66
C ARG A 41 17.42 35.88 17.53
N GLY A 42 16.33 35.21 17.88
CA GLY A 42 15.57 34.33 16.99
C GLY A 42 14.86 35.07 15.86
N ARG A 43 14.99 34.53 14.64
CA ARG A 43 14.16 34.86 13.48
C ARG A 43 12.81 34.15 13.68
N PRO A 44 11.65 34.81 13.57
CA PRO A 44 10.37 34.13 13.73
C PRO A 44 10.23 33.08 12.63
N TYR A 45 10.04 31.82 13.03
CA TYR A 45 9.70 30.73 12.13
C TYR A 45 8.23 30.89 11.76
N THR A 46 7.95 31.47 10.59
CA THR A 46 6.62 31.33 10.00
C THR A 46 6.46 29.87 9.60
N ARG A 47 5.68 29.12 10.38
CA ARG A 47 5.29 27.76 10.02
C ARG A 47 4.40 27.87 8.78
N SER A 48 4.99 27.62 7.61
CA SER A 48 4.23 27.37 6.39
C SER A 48 3.34 26.16 6.64
N VAL A 49 2.04 26.39 6.83
CA VAL A 49 1.05 25.31 6.86
C VAL A 49 0.88 24.88 5.41
N SER A 50 1.48 23.75 5.03
CA SER A 50 1.16 23.10 3.76
C SER A 50 -0.30 22.67 3.80
N ALA A 51 -1.08 23.09 2.79
CA ALA A 51 -2.45 22.58 2.62
C ALA A 51 -2.44 21.04 2.54
N PRO A 52 -3.44 20.35 3.09
CA PRO A 52 -3.50 18.90 3.02
C PRO A 52 -3.57 18.44 1.56
N THR A 53 -2.62 17.61 1.14
CA THR A 53 -2.63 16.99 -0.18
C THR A 53 -3.74 15.93 -0.20
N THR A 54 -4.75 16.11 -1.05
CA THR A 54 -5.83 15.12 -1.22
C THR A 54 -5.26 13.78 -1.69
N THR A 55 -5.66 12.69 -1.03
CA THR A 55 -5.21 11.34 -1.35
C THR A 55 -5.77 10.85 -2.69
N VAL A 56 -5.13 9.84 -3.30
CA VAL A 56 -5.70 9.19 -4.50
C VAL A 56 -7.08 8.61 -4.17
N TYR A 57 -7.24 7.97 -3.01
CA TYR A 57 -8.52 7.44 -2.54
C TYR A 57 -9.64 8.50 -2.58
N GLU A 58 -9.40 9.69 -2.03
CA GLU A 58 -10.39 10.77 -2.06
C GLU A 58 -10.66 11.28 -3.48
N ARG A 59 -9.60 11.45 -4.30
CA ARG A 59 -9.72 11.95 -5.68
C ARG A 59 -10.53 11.03 -6.60
N VAL A 60 -10.49 9.72 -6.38
CA VAL A 60 -11.23 8.74 -7.20
C VAL A 60 -12.65 8.45 -6.67
N GLY A 61 -13.08 9.09 -5.58
CA GLY A 61 -14.40 8.87 -4.99
C GLY A 61 -14.47 7.70 -4.00
N GLY A 62 -13.32 7.29 -3.45
CA GLY A 62 -13.23 6.33 -2.36
C GLY A 62 -13.34 4.85 -2.76
N LEU A 63 -13.74 4.01 -1.80
CA LEU A 63 -13.84 2.56 -1.96
C LEU A 63 -14.61 2.10 -3.22
N PRO A 64 -15.73 2.74 -3.63
CA PRO A 64 -16.46 2.32 -4.83
C PRO A 64 -15.62 2.29 -6.10
N PHE A 65 -14.58 3.14 -6.23
CA PHE A 65 -13.67 3.07 -7.37
C PHE A 65 -12.85 1.78 -7.37
N PHE A 66 -12.29 1.41 -6.21
CA PHE A 66 -11.47 0.21 -6.08
C PHE A 66 -12.31 -1.07 -6.18
N GLU A 67 -13.56 -1.05 -5.69
CA GLU A 67 -14.51 -2.15 -5.92
C GLU A 67 -14.73 -2.37 -7.41
N ARG A 68 -15.09 -1.31 -8.18
CA ARG A 68 -15.27 -1.44 -9.64
C ARG A 68 -14.00 -1.87 -10.37
N LEU A 69 -12.84 -1.34 -9.96
CA LEU A 69 -11.55 -1.72 -10.55
C LEU A 69 -11.31 -3.22 -10.39
N VAL A 70 -11.50 -3.71 -9.17
CA VAL A 70 -11.23 -5.09 -8.81
C VAL A 70 -12.30 -6.03 -9.38
N ASP A 71 -13.56 -5.61 -9.43
CA ASP A 71 -14.63 -6.35 -10.10
C ASP A 71 -14.28 -6.59 -11.57
N ARG A 72 -13.91 -5.52 -12.30
CA ARG A 72 -13.50 -5.62 -13.70
C ARG A 72 -12.25 -6.50 -13.89
N PHE A 73 -11.29 -6.42 -12.97
CA PHE A 73 -10.13 -7.32 -12.95
C PHE A 73 -10.55 -8.78 -12.78
N TYR A 74 -11.44 -9.09 -11.83
CA TYR A 74 -11.86 -10.48 -11.58
C TYR A 74 -12.80 -11.03 -12.66
N GLU A 75 -13.53 -10.21 -13.41
CA GLU A 75 -14.21 -10.65 -14.64
C GLU A 75 -13.22 -11.23 -15.65
N GLY A 76 -12.04 -10.60 -15.79
CA GLY A 76 -10.95 -11.12 -16.63
C GLY A 76 -10.34 -12.40 -16.08
N VAL A 77 -10.02 -12.43 -14.78
CA VAL A 77 -9.45 -13.61 -14.10
C VAL A 77 -10.36 -14.83 -14.20
N ALA A 78 -11.68 -14.65 -14.07
CA ALA A 78 -12.64 -15.75 -14.15
C ALA A 78 -12.63 -16.45 -15.53
N GLY A 79 -12.22 -15.75 -16.58
CA GLY A 79 -12.09 -16.28 -17.94
C GLY A 79 -10.66 -16.72 -18.30
N ASP A 80 -9.70 -16.63 -17.38
CA ASP A 80 -8.28 -16.87 -17.65
C ASP A 80 -7.77 -18.16 -16.97
N PRO A 81 -7.61 -19.27 -17.71
CA PRO A 81 -7.14 -20.53 -17.13
C PRO A 81 -5.76 -20.48 -16.48
N VAL A 82 -4.87 -19.57 -16.91
CA VAL A 82 -3.52 -19.41 -16.36
C VAL A 82 -3.57 -18.87 -14.94
N LEU A 83 -4.47 -17.93 -14.67
CA LEU A 83 -4.65 -17.36 -13.35
C LEU A 83 -5.59 -18.18 -12.50
N LEU A 84 -6.69 -18.67 -13.08
CA LEU A 84 -7.74 -19.37 -12.35
C LEU A 84 -7.21 -20.64 -11.66
N ARG A 85 -6.24 -21.33 -12.28
CA ARG A 85 -5.57 -22.52 -11.69
C ARG A 85 -4.81 -22.22 -10.39
N LEU A 86 -4.48 -20.95 -10.10
CA LEU A 86 -3.79 -20.57 -8.86
C LEU A 86 -4.74 -20.49 -7.67
N TYR A 87 -6.05 -20.36 -7.90
CA TYR A 87 -7.03 -20.21 -6.84
C TYR A 87 -7.43 -21.59 -6.30
N PRO A 88 -7.40 -21.82 -4.97
CA PRO A 88 -7.83 -23.09 -4.38
C PRO A 88 -9.31 -23.41 -4.61
N HIS A 89 -10.14 -22.37 -4.74
CA HIS A 89 -11.57 -22.42 -4.98
C HIS A 89 -11.90 -21.55 -6.20
N PRO A 90 -11.61 -22.00 -7.43
CA PRO A 90 -11.76 -21.20 -8.64
C PRO A 90 -13.22 -20.76 -8.91
N GLU A 91 -14.19 -21.51 -8.39
CA GLU A 91 -15.62 -21.20 -8.46
C GLU A 91 -16.06 -20.04 -7.54
N ASP A 92 -15.28 -19.71 -6.50
CA ASP A 92 -15.58 -18.64 -5.56
C ASP A 92 -14.42 -17.66 -5.38
N LEU A 93 -14.50 -16.57 -6.13
CA LEU A 93 -13.53 -15.47 -6.08
C LEU A 93 -14.00 -14.31 -5.18
N ALA A 94 -15.09 -14.45 -4.41
CA ALA A 94 -15.66 -13.36 -3.62
C ALA A 94 -14.69 -12.85 -2.54
N ALA A 95 -14.08 -13.77 -1.80
CA ALA A 95 -13.10 -13.44 -0.78
C ALA A 95 -11.87 -12.71 -1.36
N PRO A 96 -11.11 -13.27 -2.32
CA PRO A 96 -9.92 -12.59 -2.86
C PRO A 96 -10.26 -11.26 -3.56
N ARG A 97 -11.44 -11.13 -4.18
CA ARG A 97 -11.99 -9.87 -4.69
C ARG A 97 -12.08 -8.81 -3.60
N ARG A 98 -12.83 -9.08 -2.54
CA ARG A 98 -12.99 -8.13 -1.42
C ARG A 98 -11.64 -7.76 -0.78
N HIS A 99 -10.76 -8.73 -0.59
CA HIS A 99 -9.44 -8.48 0.01
C HIS A 99 -8.59 -7.54 -0.85
N LEU A 100 -8.61 -7.69 -2.16
CA LEU A 100 -7.87 -6.81 -3.06
C LEU A 100 -8.45 -5.38 -3.06
N SER A 101 -9.78 -5.24 -3.10
CA SER A 101 -10.44 -3.92 -3.05
C SER A 101 -10.07 -3.16 -1.78
N LEU A 102 -10.16 -3.82 -0.62
CA LEU A 102 -9.80 -3.21 0.66
C LEU A 102 -8.31 -2.89 0.75
N PHE A 103 -7.45 -3.77 0.24
CA PHE A 103 -6.02 -3.55 0.23
C PHE A 103 -5.66 -2.31 -0.61
N LEU A 104 -6.19 -2.20 -1.83
CA LEU A 104 -5.91 -1.05 -2.71
C LEU A 104 -6.50 0.24 -2.16
N ALA A 105 -7.72 0.21 -1.64
CA ALA A 105 -8.31 1.35 -0.97
C ALA A 105 -7.42 1.84 0.18
N GLN A 106 -6.95 0.94 1.04
CA GLN A 106 -6.03 1.29 2.12
C GLN A 106 -4.69 1.82 1.59
N TYR A 107 -4.10 1.16 0.58
CA TYR A 107 -2.82 1.55 0.01
C TYR A 107 -2.84 3.00 -0.52
N TRP A 108 -3.95 3.40 -1.14
CA TRP A 108 -4.12 4.72 -1.73
C TRP A 108 -4.67 5.80 -0.79
N GLY A 109 -4.62 5.56 0.53
CA GLY A 109 -4.95 6.54 1.57
C GLY A 109 -6.36 6.42 2.14
N GLY A 110 -7.08 5.33 1.84
CA GLY A 110 -8.37 5.01 2.43
C GLY A 110 -8.28 4.37 3.82
N PRO A 111 -9.42 3.89 4.35
CA PRO A 111 -9.49 3.27 5.69
C PRO A 111 -8.59 2.04 5.85
N THR A 112 -8.15 1.79 7.09
CA THR A 112 -7.29 0.64 7.46
C THR A 112 -8.02 -0.69 7.62
N THR A 113 -9.21 -0.82 7.02
CA THR A 113 -10.09 -1.99 7.15
C THR A 113 -9.38 -3.29 6.78
N TYR A 114 -8.59 -3.31 5.69
CA TYR A 114 -7.80 -4.49 5.32
C TYR A 114 -6.89 -4.93 6.46
N SER A 115 -6.14 -4.01 7.07
CA SER A 115 -5.20 -4.33 8.15
C SER A 115 -5.91 -4.73 9.43
N HIS A 116 -7.07 -4.15 9.73
CA HIS A 116 -7.87 -4.57 10.89
C HIS A 116 -8.37 -6.01 10.74
N GLU A 117 -8.78 -6.42 9.55
CA GLU A 117 -9.33 -7.75 9.31
C GLU A 117 -8.26 -8.81 9.03
N ARG A 118 -7.16 -8.42 8.36
CA ARG A 118 -6.15 -9.34 7.83
C ARG A 118 -4.79 -9.16 8.48
N GLY A 119 -4.57 -8.15 9.32
CA GLY A 119 -3.25 -7.78 9.80
C GLY A 119 -2.33 -7.24 8.70
N HIS A 120 -1.03 -7.17 9.01
CA HIS A 120 -0.02 -6.60 8.11
C HIS A 120 -0.03 -7.27 6.72
N PRO A 121 0.04 -6.53 5.59
CA PRO A 121 -0.11 -7.09 4.24
C PRO A 121 0.81 -8.27 3.91
N ARG A 122 2.12 -8.17 4.26
CA ARG A 122 3.12 -9.23 4.08
C ARG A 122 2.97 -9.96 2.73
N LEU A 123 2.87 -9.18 1.64
CA LEU A 123 2.39 -9.67 0.34
C LEU A 123 3.19 -10.86 -0.16
N ARG A 124 4.53 -10.80 -0.15
CA ARG A 124 5.38 -11.91 -0.61
C ARG A 124 5.13 -13.22 0.15
N ILE A 125 4.91 -13.16 1.47
CA ILE A 125 4.60 -14.35 2.28
C ILE A 125 3.24 -14.93 1.88
N ARG A 126 2.24 -14.08 1.63
CA ARG A 126 0.90 -14.52 1.20
C ARG A 126 0.88 -15.07 -0.22
N HIS A 127 1.82 -14.65 -1.07
CA HIS A 127 1.93 -15.12 -2.46
C HIS A 127 2.89 -16.31 -2.61
N ALA A 128 3.73 -16.61 -1.62
CA ALA A 128 4.69 -17.73 -1.65
C ALA A 128 4.07 -19.13 -1.90
N PRO A 129 2.84 -19.44 -1.43
CA PRO A 129 2.22 -20.74 -1.71
C PRO A 129 1.87 -20.97 -3.19
N PHE A 130 1.74 -19.91 -3.99
CA PHE A 130 1.34 -20.00 -5.40
C PHE A 130 2.57 -19.98 -6.30
N ALA A 131 2.58 -20.79 -7.35
CA ALA A 131 3.63 -20.75 -8.37
C ALA A 131 3.38 -19.56 -9.30
N ILE A 132 4.13 -18.46 -9.10
CA ILE A 132 3.97 -17.23 -9.88
C ILE A 132 5.23 -17.01 -10.70
N GLY A 133 5.17 -17.37 -11.97
CA GLY A 133 6.21 -17.15 -12.97
C GLY A 133 5.94 -15.92 -13.84
N PRO A 134 6.70 -15.76 -14.95
CA PRO A 134 6.48 -14.70 -15.92
C PRO A 134 5.08 -14.72 -16.53
N GLU A 135 4.57 -15.92 -16.88
CA GLU A 135 3.25 -16.10 -17.52
C GLU A 135 2.13 -15.58 -16.61
N GLU A 136 2.08 -16.03 -15.35
CA GLU A 136 1.05 -15.59 -14.40
C GLU A 136 1.15 -14.09 -14.11
N ARG A 137 2.37 -13.56 -14.01
CA ARG A 137 2.62 -12.14 -13.78
C ARG A 137 2.07 -11.30 -14.95
N ASP A 138 2.33 -11.71 -16.18
CA ASP A 138 1.91 -10.97 -17.38
C ASP A 138 0.40 -11.01 -17.57
N HIS A 139 -0.23 -12.17 -17.33
CA HIS A 139 -1.68 -12.31 -17.35
C HIS A 139 -2.34 -11.42 -16.29
N TRP A 140 -1.83 -11.45 -15.06
CA TRP A 140 -2.35 -10.63 -13.96
C TRP A 140 -2.24 -9.14 -14.29
N LEU A 141 -1.08 -8.69 -14.77
CA LEU A 141 -0.83 -7.29 -15.12
C LEU A 141 -1.68 -6.86 -16.32
N GLY A 142 -1.90 -7.74 -17.30
CA GLY A 142 -2.77 -7.51 -18.44
C GLY A 142 -4.20 -7.21 -18.01
N HIS A 143 -4.82 -8.04 -17.17
CA HIS A 143 -6.17 -7.81 -16.65
C HIS A 143 -6.25 -6.53 -15.81
N MET A 144 -5.24 -6.25 -15.00
CA MET A 144 -5.24 -5.04 -14.17
C MET A 144 -5.13 -3.76 -15.02
N ARG A 145 -4.26 -3.75 -16.03
CA ARG A 145 -4.16 -2.64 -17.00
C ARG A 145 -5.46 -2.46 -17.78
N ALA A 146 -6.10 -3.55 -18.22
CA ALA A 146 -7.40 -3.48 -18.88
C ALA A 146 -8.49 -2.90 -17.96
N ALA A 147 -8.48 -3.25 -16.67
CA ALA A 147 -9.42 -2.72 -15.69
C ALA A 147 -9.20 -1.22 -15.41
N VAL A 148 -7.95 -0.78 -15.26
CA VAL A 148 -7.60 0.65 -15.15
C VAL A 148 -8.03 1.40 -16.41
N ALA A 149 -7.78 0.83 -17.59
CA ALA A 149 -8.16 1.45 -18.86
C ALA A 149 -9.67 1.60 -19.01
N TRP A 150 -10.44 0.60 -18.57
CA TRP A 150 -11.90 0.61 -18.59
C TRP A 150 -12.50 1.69 -17.66
N LEU A 151 -11.90 1.91 -16.48
CA LEU A 151 -12.35 2.96 -15.56
C LEU A 151 -12.03 4.38 -16.01
N ASP A 152 -11.05 4.52 -16.90
CA ASP A 152 -10.56 5.78 -17.44
C ASP A 152 -10.36 6.91 -16.40
N PRO A 153 -9.54 6.68 -15.35
CA PRO A 153 -9.26 7.71 -14.37
C PRO A 153 -8.40 8.83 -14.97
N GLN A 154 -8.30 9.95 -14.24
CA GLN A 154 -7.44 11.08 -14.60
C GLN A 154 -6.01 10.61 -14.95
N PRO A 155 -5.35 11.19 -15.97
CA PRO A 155 -4.09 10.65 -16.51
C PRO A 155 -2.97 10.45 -15.49
N ASP A 156 -2.88 11.32 -14.48
CA ASP A 156 -1.88 11.19 -13.41
C ASP A 156 -2.20 10.04 -12.45
N ILE A 157 -3.49 9.78 -12.18
CA ILE A 157 -3.94 8.64 -11.38
C ILE A 157 -3.75 7.33 -12.16
N ARG A 158 -4.10 7.32 -13.45
CA ARG A 158 -3.86 6.19 -14.36
C ARG A 158 -2.39 5.77 -14.31
N ARG A 159 -1.48 6.72 -14.52
CA ARG A 159 -0.04 6.48 -14.46
C ARG A 159 0.41 5.93 -13.10
N ALA A 160 -0.03 6.56 -12.00
CA ALA A 160 0.34 6.11 -10.66
C ALA A 160 -0.14 4.67 -10.37
N LEU A 161 -1.34 4.29 -10.82
CA LEU A 161 -1.86 2.94 -10.71
C LEU A 161 -1.04 1.95 -11.55
N GLU A 162 -0.79 2.28 -12.82
CA GLU A 162 -0.04 1.42 -13.74
C GLU A 162 1.40 1.16 -13.26
N GLU A 163 2.11 2.20 -12.84
CA GLU A 163 3.47 2.10 -12.27
C GLU A 163 3.49 1.23 -11.00
N TYR A 164 2.51 1.43 -10.12
CA TYR A 164 2.35 0.62 -8.92
C TYR A 164 2.12 -0.86 -9.26
N PHE A 165 1.17 -1.16 -10.15
CA PHE A 165 0.80 -2.53 -10.48
C PHE A 165 1.93 -3.27 -11.20
N GLU A 166 2.69 -2.60 -12.05
CA GLU A 166 3.87 -3.18 -12.69
C GLU A 166 4.93 -3.59 -11.66
N THR A 167 5.27 -2.67 -10.75
CA THR A 167 6.26 -2.94 -9.68
C THR A 167 5.76 -4.02 -8.72
N ALA A 168 4.49 -3.99 -8.35
CA ALA A 168 3.87 -4.94 -7.44
C ALA A 168 3.83 -6.35 -8.04
N ALA A 169 3.40 -6.48 -9.30
CA ALA A 169 3.30 -7.76 -9.99
C ALA A 169 4.68 -8.41 -10.14
N GLU A 170 5.70 -7.62 -10.50
CA GLU A 170 7.08 -8.12 -10.57
C GLU A 170 7.58 -8.62 -9.21
N SER A 171 7.30 -7.87 -8.15
CA SER A 171 7.73 -8.21 -6.78
C SER A 171 7.11 -9.50 -6.23
N MET A 172 5.97 -9.94 -6.79
CA MET A 172 5.27 -11.16 -6.35
C MET A 172 5.78 -12.44 -7.04
N ARG A 173 6.55 -12.33 -8.13
CA ARG A 173 7.13 -13.49 -8.81
C ARG A 173 7.99 -14.31 -7.86
N ASN A 174 7.85 -15.63 -7.96
CA ASN A 174 8.58 -16.60 -7.16
C ASN A 174 8.99 -17.86 -7.94
N ARG A 175 8.77 -17.87 -9.26
CA ARG A 175 9.29 -18.84 -10.23
C ARG A 175 9.99 -18.10 -11.37
N PHE A 176 10.98 -18.74 -11.99
CA PHE A 176 11.86 -18.18 -13.01
C PHE A 176 11.97 -19.13 -14.19
#